data_AF-A0A1I5P6S6-F1
#
_entry.id   AF-A0A1I5P6S6-F1
#
_cell.length_a   1.000
_cell.length_b   1.000
_cell.length_c   1.000
_cell.angle_alpha   90.00
_cell.angle_beta   90.00
_cell.angle_gamma   90.00
#
_symmetry.space_group_name_H-M   'P 1'
#
loop_
_entity.id
_entity.type
_entity.pdbx_description
1 polymer ?
#
loop_
_entity_poly.entity_id
_entity_poly.type
_entity_poly.pdbx_seq_one_letter_code
_entity_poly.pdbx_strand_id
1 'polypeptide(L)' 'MRKREMKKMKQEAEERFGKKEIDLLEQMKAKLLKDEATKIEEQKQAKRQAMVEHEKNKTFEQLLSESEMDWHKYK' A
#
# COMPACT_ATOMS: atom_id res chain seq x y z
N MET A 1 -19.85 8.27 12.46
CA MET A 1 -20.29 7.92 13.83
C MET A 1 -19.83 8.98 14.81
N ARG A 2 -20.70 9.40 15.72
CA ARG A 2 -20.35 10.34 16.80
C ARG A 2 -19.56 9.58 17.88
N LYS A 3 -18.59 10.22 18.55
CA LYS A 3 -17.76 9.59 19.61
C LYS A 3 -18.57 8.84 20.68
N ARG A 4 -19.79 9.29 20.97
CA ARG A 4 -20.70 8.66 21.94
C ARG A 4 -21.24 7.30 21.49
N GLU A 5 -21.46 7.11 20.19
CA GLU A 5 -21.98 5.86 19.62
C GLU A 5 -20.92 4.76 19.64
N MET A 6 -19.67 5.11 19.29
CA MET A 6 -18.52 4.21 19.38
C MET A 6 -18.28 3.73 20.81
N LYS A 7 -18.44 4.63 21.80
CA LYS A 7 -18.25 4.28 23.21
C LYS A 7 -19.33 3.30 23.70
N LYS A 8 -20.60 3.50 23.29
CA LYS A 8 -21.69 2.55 23.59
C LYS A 8 -21.45 1.19 22.95
N MET A 9 -21.07 1.14 21.67
CA MET A 9 -20.75 -0.12 21.00
C MET A 9 -19.60 -0.87 21.66
N LYS A 10 -18.55 -0.16 22.08
CA LYS A 10 -17.42 -0.79 22.78
C LYS A 10 -17.85 -1.35 24.13
N GLN A 11 -18.67 -0.62 24.90
CA GLN A 11 -19.20 -1.11 26.17
C GLN A 11 -20.09 -2.34 25.99
N GLU A 12 -21.00 -2.34 25.01
CA GLU A 12 -21.83 -3.51 24.70
C GLU A 12 -20.99 -4.72 24.25
N ALA A 13 -19.89 -4.49 23.53
CA ALA A 13 -18.98 -5.55 23.11
C ALA A 13 -18.16 -6.11 24.28
N GLU A 14 -17.67 -5.24 25.19
CA GLU A 14 -16.97 -5.65 26.42
C GLU A 14 -17.88 -6.49 27.33
N GLU A 15 -19.17 -6.14 27.40
CA GLU A 15 -20.17 -6.84 28.20
C GLU A 15 -20.55 -8.21 27.61
N ARG A 16 -20.55 -8.35 26.28
CA ARG A 16 -20.88 -9.60 25.57
C ARG A 16 -19.73 -10.58 25.46
N PHE A 17 -18.53 -10.08 25.18
CA PHE A 17 -17.37 -10.92 24.83
C PHE A 17 -16.28 -10.94 25.89
N GLY A 18 -16.35 -10.04 26.87
CA GLY A 18 -15.30 -9.84 27.85
C GLY A 18 -14.29 -8.79 27.39
N LYS A 19 -13.83 -7.98 28.35
CA LYS A 19 -12.89 -6.89 28.09
C LYS A 19 -11.54 -7.38 27.52
N LYS A 20 -11.06 -8.53 27.99
CA LYS A 20 -9.76 -9.09 27.56
C LYS A 20 -9.77 -9.48 26.09
N GLU A 21 -10.87 -10.06 25.64
CA GLU A 21 -11.09 -10.50 24.27
C GLU A 21 -11.19 -9.30 23.32
N ILE A 22 -11.89 -8.24 23.74
CA ILE A 22 -11.95 -6.97 22.99
C ILE A 22 -10.58 -6.30 22.92
N ASP A 23 -9.85 -6.23 24.03
CA ASP A 23 -8.50 -5.65 24.06
C ASP A 23 -7.54 -6.45 23.15
N LEU A 24 -7.64 -7.78 23.13
CA LEU A 24 -6.86 -8.64 22.24
C LEU A 24 -7.19 -8.39 20.76
N LEU A 25 -8.48 -8.30 20.42
CA LEU A 25 -8.92 -7.99 19.05
C LEU A 25 -8.44 -6.60 18.60
N GLU A 26 -8.46 -5.61 19.48
CA GLU A 26 -7.92 -4.28 19.19
C GLU A 26 -6.41 -4.31 18.92
N GLN A 27 -5.65 -5.09 19.71
CA GLN A 27 -4.21 -5.29 19.50
C GLN A 27 -3.93 -6.00 18.16
N MET A 28 -4.67 -7.07 17.85
CA MET A 28 -4.53 -7.79 16.59
C MET A 28 -4.86 -6.90 15.40
N LYS A 29 -5.94 -6.10 15.49
CA LYS A 29 -6.31 -5.12 14.47
C LYS A 29 -5.18 -4.10 14.25
N ALA A 30 -4.62 -3.55 15.33
CA ALA A 30 -3.52 -2.59 15.23
C ALA A 30 -2.29 -3.20 14.55
N LYS A 31 -1.96 -4.45 14.87
CA LYS A 31 -0.88 -5.19 14.21
C LYS A 31 -1.15 -5.39 12.72
N LEU A 32 -2.35 -5.87 12.35
CA LEU A 32 -2.73 -6.09 10.95
C LEU A 32 -2.67 -4.81 10.13
N LEU A 33 -3.15 -3.68 10.66
CA LEU A 33 -3.06 -2.39 9.99
C LEU A 33 -1.61 -1.94 9.75
N LYS A 34 -0.71 -2.22 10.72
CA LYS A 34 0.72 -1.92 10.57
C LYS A 34 1.37 -2.83 9.51
N ASP A 35 1.07 -4.12 9.53
CA ASP A 35 1.59 -5.08 8.57
C ASP A 35 1.11 -4.75 7.14
N GLU A 36 -0.16 -4.36 6.99
CA GLU A 36 -0.74 -3.92 5.71
C GLU A 36 -0.07 -2.64 5.20
N ALA A 37 0.09 -1.63 6.06
CA ALA A 37 0.81 -0.40 5.69
C ALA A 37 2.26 -0.68 5.25
N THR A 38 2.93 -1.62 5.92
CA THR A 38 4.30 -2.02 5.58
C THR A 38 4.35 -2.70 4.21
N LYS A 39 3.44 -3.66 3.94
CA LYS A 39 3.34 -4.34 2.63
C LYS A 39 3.04 -3.37 1.50
N ILE A 40 2.16 -2.40 1.73
CA ILE A 40 1.84 -1.38 0.71
C ILE A 40 3.09 -0.56 0.38
N GLU A 41 3.88 -0.20 1.38
CA GLU A 41 5.11 0.57 1.16
C GLU A 41 6.18 -0.25 0.44
N GLU A 42 6.37 -1.52 0.83
CA GLU A 42 7.26 -2.45 0.14
C GLU A 42 6.87 -2.62 -1.34
N GLN A 43 5.58 -2.77 -1.64
CA GLN A 43 5.10 -2.85 -3.02
C GLN A 43 5.36 -1.57 -3.81
N LYS A 44 5.19 -0.40 -3.19
CA LYS A 44 5.51 0.88 -3.84
C LYS A 44 7.00 0.98 -4.15
N GLN A 45 7.86 0.59 -3.20
CA GLN A 45 9.31 0.60 -3.40
C GLN A 45 9.73 -0.38 -4.50
N ALA A 46 9.20 -1.60 -4.49
CA ALA A 46 9.47 -2.59 -5.53
C ALA A 46 9.06 -2.08 -6.93
N LYS A 47 7.89 -1.45 -7.05
CA LYS A 47 7.44 -0.82 -8.32
C LYS A 47 8.37 0.30 -8.77
N ARG A 48 8.85 1.15 -7.86
CA ARG A 48 9.81 2.22 -8.19
C ARG A 48 11.13 1.64 -8.66
N GLN A 49 11.64 0.61 -7.98
CA GLN A 49 12.88 -0.06 -8.38
C GLN A 49 12.75 -0.71 -9.76
N ALA A 50 11.64 -1.41 -10.01
CA ALA A 50 11.36 -2.01 -11.31
C ALA A 50 11.26 -0.95 -12.43
N MET A 51 10.64 0.21 -12.16
CA MET A 51 10.58 1.31 -13.13
C MET A 51 11.97 1.88 -13.43
N VAL A 52 12.80 2.12 -12.40
CA VAL A 52 14.17 2.60 -12.56
C VAL A 52 15.03 1.60 -13.32
N GLU A 53 14.89 0.31 -13.04
CA GLU A 53 15.61 -0.75 -13.75
C GLU A 53 15.15 -0.85 -15.21
N HIS A 54 13.84 -0.76 -15.46
CA HIS A 54 13.29 -0.70 -16.81
C HIS A 54 13.84 0.52 -17.56
N GLU A 55 13.87 1.71 -16.95
CA GLU A 55 14.45 2.92 -17.55
C GLU A 55 15.93 2.77 -17.89
N LYS A 56 16.73 2.17 -17.01
CA LYS A 56 18.15 1.89 -17.26
C LYS A 56 18.37 0.90 -18.40
N ASN A 57 17.46 -0.05 -18.55
CA ASN A 57 17.52 -1.12 -19.54
C ASN A 57 16.70 -0.82 -20.80
N LYS A 58 16.21 0.42 -20.99
CA LYS A 58 15.54 0.80 -22.23
C LYS A 58 16.48 0.61 -23.41
N THR A 59 15.99 -0.01 -24.47
CA THR A 59 16.76 -0.14 -25.70
C THR A 59 16.90 1.22 -26.37
N PHE A 60 17.92 1.36 -27.22
CA PHE A 60 18.12 2.59 -28.01
C PHE A 60 16.91 2.95 -28.86
N GLU A 61 16.22 1.96 -29.43
CA GLU A 61 14.96 2.16 -30.17
C GLU A 61 13.82 2.68 -29.27
N GLN A 62 13.72 2.19 -28.04
CA GLN A 62 12.73 2.66 -27.07
C GLN A 62 13.00 4.13 -26.68
N LEU A 63 14.26 4.46 -26.40
CA LEU A 63 14.67 5.84 -26.11
C LEU A 63 14.42 6.80 -27.28
N LEU A 64 14.66 6.36 -28.52
CA LEU A 64 14.37 7.13 -29.72
C LEU A 64 12.87 7.34 -29.93
N SER A 65 12.07 6.30 -29.71
CA SER A 65 10.61 6.37 -29.82
C SER A 65 9.98 7.30 -28.77
N GLU A 66 10.52 7.34 -27.55
CA GLU A 66 10.08 8.25 -26.48
C GLU A 66 10.50 9.70 -26.74
N SER A 67 11.59 9.93 -27.48
CA SER A 67 12.06 11.26 -27.86
C SER A 67 11.34 11.84 -29.09
N GLU A 68 10.31 11.18 -29.61
CA GLU A 68 9.65 11.49 -30.89
C GLU A 68 10.61 11.58 -32.09
N MET A 69 11.82 11.01 -31.96
CA MET A 69 12.81 10.97 -33.01
C MET A 69 12.57 9.75 -33.88
N ASP A 70 11.96 9.98 -35.04
CA ASP A 70 11.72 8.93 -36.02
C ASP A 70 13.03 8.55 -36.73
N TRP A 71 13.68 7.50 -36.22
CA TRP A 71 14.96 7.00 -36.74
C TRP A 71 14.87 6.49 -38.19
N HIS A 72 13.66 6.17 -38.67
CA HIS A 72 13.43 5.81 -40.07
C HIS A 72 13.67 6.97 -41.04
N LYS A 73 13.76 8.21 -40.55
CA LYS A 73 14.17 9.38 -41.35
C LYS A 73 15.67 9.46 -41.62
N TYR A 74 16.48 8.64 -40.93
CA TYR A 74 17.95 8.64 -41.03
C TYR A 74 18.53 7.35 -41.63
N LYS A 75 17.68 6.51 -42.24
CA LYS A 75 18.07 5.25 -42.90
C LYS A 75 18.12 5.43 -44.41
#